data_AF-A0A3D9LJ42-F1
#
_entry.id   AF-A0A3D9LJ42-F1
#
_cell.length_a   1.000
_cell.length_b   1.000
_cell.length_c   1.000
_cell.angle_alpha   90.00
_cell.angle_beta   90.00
_cell.angle_gamma   90.00
#
_symmetry.space_group_name_H-M   'P 1'
#
loop_
_entity.id
_entity.type
_entity.pdbx_description
1 polymer ?
#
loop_
_entity_poly.entity_id
_entity_poly.type
_entity_poly.pdbx_seq_one_letter_code
_entity_poly.pdbx_strand_id
1 'polypeptide(L)'
;MKSRVKLVKAEEITLQEMAINHRLKNTRRRATGLLMLARGDKPKVVCEAFGVSDQAVYNWAHAWRIGGVCALMGGHNGGRPRALADDVVAVALEIARAEPLTLA
;
A
#
# COMPACT_ATOMS: atom_id res chain seq x y z
N MET A 1 -14.49 0.65 15.54
CA MET A 1 -13.80 -0.55 15.01
C MET A 1 -12.73 -0.98 16.01
N LYS A 2 -12.66 -2.25 16.43
CA LYS A 2 -11.62 -2.72 17.36
C LYS A 2 -10.26 -2.66 16.65
N SER A 3 -9.37 -1.77 17.10
CA SER A 3 -8.03 -1.54 16.52
C SER A 3 -6.96 -2.53 16.99
N ARG A 4 -7.33 -3.51 17.84
CA ARG A 4 -6.36 -4.52 18.31
C ARG A 4 -5.87 -5.35 17.13
N VAL A 5 -4.59 -5.17 16.83
CA VAL A 5 -3.84 -6.02 15.90
C VAL A 5 -3.33 -7.20 16.71
N LYS A 6 -3.68 -8.43 16.32
CA LYS A 6 -3.07 -9.63 16.87
C LYS A 6 -2.00 -10.08 15.88
N LEU A 7 -0.77 -10.25 16.36
CA LEU A 7 0.34 -10.71 15.56
C LEU A 7 0.78 -12.07 16.05
N VAL A 8 1.06 -13.00 15.13
CA VAL A 8 1.83 -14.20 15.45
C VAL A 8 3.32 -13.86 15.45
N LYS A 9 4.16 -14.76 15.96
CA LYS A 9 5.59 -14.46 16.15
C LYS A 9 6.31 -14.06 14.86
N ALA A 10 6.02 -14.75 13.76
CA ALA A 10 6.60 -14.45 12.45
C ALA A 10 6.21 -13.04 11.96
N GLU A 11 4.97 -12.63 12.18
CA GLU A 11 4.47 -11.30 11.82
C GLU A 11 5.11 -10.20 12.66
N GLU A 12 5.29 -10.45 13.96
CA GLU A 12 5.96 -9.54 14.87
C GLU A 12 7.42 -9.29 14.44
N ILE A 13 8.19 -10.36 14.17
CA ILE A 13 9.57 -10.27 13.67
C ILE A 13 9.60 -9.52 12.34
N THR A 14 8.69 -9.86 11.43
CA THR A 14 8.59 -9.18 10.12
C THR A 14 8.39 -7.67 10.27
N LEU A 15 7.48 -7.25 11.15
CA LEU A 15 7.21 -5.84 11.41
C LEU A 15 8.37 -5.14 12.14
N GLN A 16 9.08 -5.84 13.02
CA GLN A 16 10.29 -5.33 13.68
C GLN A 16 11.39 -5.05 12.65
N GLU A 17 11.70 -6.01 11.80
CA GLU A 17 12.67 -5.85 10.71
C GLU A 17 12.27 -4.74 9.74
N MET A 18 11.00 -4.68 9.37
CA MET A 18 10.46 -3.62 8.51
C MET A 18 10.54 -2.24 9.18
N ALA A 19 10.31 -2.14 10.48
CA ALA A 19 10.39 -0.89 11.23
C ALA A 19 11.82 -0.35 11.35
N ILE A 20 12.82 -1.23 11.42
CA ILE A 20 14.24 -0.86 11.56
C ILE A 20 14.87 -0.62 10.19
N ASN A 21 14.72 -1.59 9.27
CA ASN A 21 15.58 -1.71 8.10
C ASN A 21 14.96 -1.21 6.78
N HIS A 22 13.63 -1.04 6.71
CA HIS A 22 13.01 -0.72 5.42
C HIS A 22 13.43 0.68 4.91
N ARG A 23 13.84 0.80 3.65
CA ARG A 23 14.36 2.05 3.04
C ARG A 23 13.42 3.25 3.19
N LEU A 24 12.12 3.04 2.97
CA LEU A 24 11.11 4.10 2.99
C LEU A 24 10.65 4.45 4.42
N LYS A 25 10.76 5.73 4.80
CA LYS A 25 10.34 6.25 6.11
C LYS A 25 8.87 5.97 6.44
N ASN A 26 7.98 6.16 5.47
CA ASN A 26 6.54 5.93 5.69
C ASN A 26 6.25 4.46 5.99
N THR A 27 6.96 3.54 5.34
CA THR A 27 6.83 2.11 5.59
C THR A 27 7.31 1.74 6.99
N ARG A 28 8.48 2.26 7.41
CA ARG A 28 8.98 2.07 8.79
C ARG A 28 7.96 2.57 9.82
N ARG A 29 7.45 3.80 9.61
CA ARG A 29 6.41 4.41 10.47
C ARG A 29 5.18 3.53 10.62
N ARG A 30 4.64 3.03 9.50
CA ARG A 30 3.45 2.16 9.50
C ARG A 30 3.71 0.86 10.27
N ALA A 31 4.87 0.25 10.08
CA ALA A 31 5.26 -0.96 10.80
C ALA A 31 5.39 -0.71 12.31
N THR A 32 6.05 0.38 12.72
CA THR A 32 6.12 0.79 14.13
C THR A 32 4.71 1.02 14.72
N GLY A 33 3.82 1.69 13.99
CA GLY A 33 2.44 1.91 14.40
C GLY A 33 1.67 0.60 14.64
N LEU A 34 1.85 -0.42 13.81
CA LEU A 34 1.24 -1.73 14.03
C LEU A 34 1.81 -2.46 15.25
N LEU A 35 3.13 -2.40 15.48
CA LEU A 35 3.75 -2.96 16.68
C LEU A 35 3.20 -2.29 17.95
N MET A 36 2.98 -0.98 17.93
CA MET A 36 2.33 -0.24 19.02
C MET A 36 0.88 -0.71 19.27
N LEU A 37 0.11 -0.92 18.20
CA LEU A 37 -1.25 -1.46 18.34
C LEU A 37 -1.25 -2.90 18.87
N ALA A 38 -0.27 -3.72 18.46
CA ALA A 38 -0.15 -5.11 18.87
C ALA A 38 0.24 -5.27 20.35
N ARG A 39 1.10 -4.37 20.88
CA ARG A 39 1.41 -4.31 22.32
C ARG A 39 0.27 -3.73 23.17
N GLY A 40 -0.80 -3.23 22.55
CA GLY A 40 -2.02 -2.80 23.23
C GLY A 40 -2.21 -1.29 23.34
N ASP A 41 -1.37 -0.47 22.68
CA ASP A 41 -1.59 0.97 22.66
C ASP A 41 -2.92 1.31 21.98
N LYS A 42 -3.57 2.35 22.51
CA LYS A 42 -4.78 2.89 21.90
C LYS A 42 -4.39 3.63 20.61
N PRO A 43 -5.24 3.64 19.56
CA PRO A 43 -4.97 4.37 18.32
C PRO A 43 -4.56 5.82 18.55
N LYS A 44 -5.18 6.50 19.51
CA LYS A 44 -4.85 7.89 19.87
C LYS A 44 -3.38 8.09 20.24
N VAL A 45 -2.79 7.15 20.98
CA VAL A 45 -1.35 7.19 21.35
C VAL A 45 -0.48 7.06 20.10
N VAL A 46 -0.87 6.20 19.16
CA VAL A 46 -0.18 6.03 17.88
C VAL A 46 -0.30 7.30 17.01
N CYS A 47 -1.49 7.90 16.98
CA CYS A 47 -1.74 9.15 16.27
C CYS A 47 -0.85 10.28 16.80
N GLU A 48 -0.82 10.46 18.12
CA GLU A 48 0.01 11.46 18.80
C GLU A 48 1.50 11.22 18.55
N ALA A 49 1.97 9.98 18.64
CA ALA A 49 3.37 9.62 18.41
C ALA A 49 3.86 9.95 16.99
N PHE A 50 2.98 9.91 15.98
CA PHE A 50 3.34 10.10 14.57
C PHE A 50 2.79 11.36 13.91
N GLY A 51 1.95 12.14 14.61
CA GLY A 51 1.27 13.31 14.07
C GLY A 51 0.35 12.97 12.89
N VAL A 52 -0.41 11.87 12.99
CA VAL A 52 -1.31 11.40 11.92
C VAL A 52 -2.76 11.36 12.40
N SER A 53 -3.71 11.33 11.46
CA SER A 53 -5.13 11.17 11.78
C SER A 53 -5.46 9.75 12.25
N ASP A 54 -6.54 9.61 13.01
CA ASP A 54 -7.08 8.31 13.42
C ASP A 54 -7.35 7.40 12.21
N GLN A 55 -7.88 7.98 11.12
CA GLN A 55 -8.16 7.25 9.89
C GLN A 55 -6.90 6.60 9.29
N ALA A 56 -5.74 7.27 9.36
CA ALA A 56 -4.49 6.70 8.88
C ALA A 56 -4.11 5.45 9.68
N VAL A 57 -4.21 5.50 11.01
CA VAL A 57 -3.90 4.35 11.90
C VAL A 57 -4.86 3.18 11.65
N TYR A 58 -6.16 3.46 11.49
CA TYR A 58 -7.14 2.43 11.13
C TYR A 58 -6.86 1.83 9.76
N ASN A 59 -6.46 2.63 8.77
CA ASN A 59 -6.11 2.16 7.44
C ASN A 59 -4.87 1.26 7.47
N TRP A 60 -3.87 1.53 8.32
CA TRP A 60 -2.70 0.66 8.46
C TRP A 60 -3.09 -0.69 9.04
N ALA A 61 -3.91 -0.71 10.10
CA ALA A 61 -4.40 -1.95 10.71
C ALA A 61 -5.29 -2.75 9.76
N HIS A 62 -6.09 -2.06 8.93
CA HIS A 62 -6.91 -2.68 7.89
C HIS A 62 -6.03 -3.28 6.78
N ALA A 63 -5.09 -2.50 6.23
CA ALA A 63 -4.16 -2.93 5.18
C ALA A 63 -3.37 -4.17 5.61
N TRP A 64 -2.85 -4.18 6.84
CA TRP A 64 -2.17 -5.35 7.38
C TRP A 64 -3.06 -6.60 7.38
N ARG A 65 -4.30 -6.48 7.86
CA ARG A 65 -5.23 -7.60 7.95
C ARG A 65 -5.59 -8.20 6.59
N ILE A 66 -5.67 -7.37 5.55
CA ILE A 66 -6.11 -7.83 4.22
C ILE A 66 -4.97 -8.31 3.32
N GLY A 67 -3.73 -7.84 3.53
CA GLY A 67 -2.63 -8.13 2.61
C GLY A 67 -1.23 -8.01 3.20
N GLY A 68 -1.10 -8.05 4.52
CA GLY A 68 0.17 -8.12 5.23
C GLY A 68 1.15 -7.00 4.82
N VAL A 69 2.41 -7.40 4.64
CA VAL A 69 3.52 -6.49 4.30
C VAL A 69 3.25 -5.74 2.99
N CYS A 70 2.77 -6.42 1.95
CA CYS A 70 2.51 -5.84 0.64
C CYS A 70 1.48 -4.71 0.71
N ALA A 71 0.35 -4.95 1.37
CA ALA A 71 -0.68 -3.93 1.55
C ALA A 71 -0.21 -2.80 2.49
N LEU A 72 0.61 -3.10 3.50
CA LEU A 72 1.10 -2.09 4.44
C LEU A 72 2.13 -1.14 3.82
N MET A 73 3.04 -1.64 2.98
CA MET A 73 3.92 -0.80 2.15
C MET A 73 3.08 0.16 1.30
N GLY A 74 1.89 -0.30 0.90
CA GLY A 74 1.07 0.35 -0.09
C GLY A 74 1.66 0.16 -1.47
N GLY A 75 0.82 0.36 -2.48
CA GLY A 75 1.22 0.35 -3.88
C GLY A 75 0.66 1.58 -4.58
N HIS A 76 1.19 1.84 -5.76
CA HIS A 76 0.45 2.66 -6.72
C HIS A 76 -0.85 1.90 -7.01
N ASN A 77 -2.02 2.50 -6.76
CA ASN A 77 -3.33 1.85 -6.97
C ASN A 77 -3.67 1.66 -8.46
N GLY A 78 -2.66 1.66 -9.33
CA GLY A 78 -2.81 1.87 -10.76
C GLY A 78 -3.19 3.31 -11.10
N GLY A 79 -3.02 3.66 -12.37
CA GLY A 79 -3.70 4.79 -12.96
C GLY A 79 -5.10 4.40 -13.44
N ARG A 80 -5.74 5.30 -14.18
CA ARG A 80 -6.96 4.97 -14.93
C ARG A 80 -6.69 3.72 -15.78
N PRO A 81 -7.62 2.74 -15.83
CA PRO A 81 -7.53 1.62 -16.76
C PRO A 81 -7.27 2.11 -18.19
N ARG A 82 -6.60 1.28 -19.01
CA ARG A 82 -6.31 1.63 -20.41
C ARG A 82 -7.61 1.99 -21.14
N ALA A 83 -7.57 3.07 -21.91
CA ALA A 83 -8.73 3.54 -22.66
C ALA A 83 -9.12 2.62 -23.82
N LEU A 84 -8.15 1.88 -24.36
CA LEU A 84 -8.35 0.95 -25.48
C LEU A 84 -8.08 -0.48 -25.01
N ALA A 85 -8.95 -1.39 -25.43
CA ALA A 85 -8.77 -2.83 -25.28
C ALA A 85 -7.66 -3.35 -26.22
N ASP A 86 -7.10 -4.51 -25.91
CA ASP A 86 -5.91 -5.04 -26.60
C ASP A 86 -6.18 -5.36 -28.08
N ASP A 87 -7.40 -5.75 -28.42
CA ASP A 87 -7.87 -5.94 -29.79
C ASP A 87 -7.90 -4.63 -30.58
N VAL A 88 -8.41 -3.55 -29.98
CA VAL A 88 -8.43 -2.21 -30.60
C VAL A 88 -7.00 -1.69 -30.81
N VAL A 89 -6.10 -1.97 -29.86
CA VAL A 89 -4.69 -1.62 -29.98
C VAL A 89 -4.02 -2.41 -31.11
N ALA A 90 -4.33 -3.70 -31.26
CA ALA A 90 -3.81 -4.53 -32.35
C ALA A 90 -4.24 -3.98 -33.72
N VAL A 91 -5.54 -3.65 -33.88
CA VAL A 91 -6.05 -3.03 -35.12
C VAL A 91 -5.38 -1.68 -35.40
N ALA A 92 -5.22 -0.83 -34.38
CA ALA A 92 -4.55 0.46 -34.55
C ALA A 92 -3.08 0.30 -35.00
N LEU A 93 -2.38 -0.72 -34.47
CA LEU A 93 -1.02 -1.04 -34.88
C LEU A 93 -0.93 -1.58 -36.31
N GLU A 94 -1.91 -2.36 -36.77
CA GLU A 94 -1.99 -2.80 -38.16
C GLU A 94 -2.20 -1.63 -39.12
N ILE A 95 -3.16 -0.73 -38.81
CA ILE A 95 -3.41 0.48 -39.60
C ILE A 95 -2.14 1.33 -39.70
N ALA A 96 -1.45 1.56 -38.57
CA ALA A 96 -0.23 2.35 -38.53
C ALA A 96 0.95 1.72 -39.31
N ARG A 97 0.93 0.40 -39.54
CA ARG A 97 1.94 -0.32 -40.33
C ARG A 97 1.60 -0.37 -41.81
N ALA A 98 0.32 -0.35 -42.17
CA ALA A 98 -0.14 -0.48 -43.54
C ALA A 98 0.25 0.74 -44.39
N GLU A 99 0.14 1.95 -43.83
CA GLU A 99 0.47 3.20 -44.53
C GLU A 99 1.10 4.22 -43.58
N PRO A 100 1.98 5.13 -44.07
CA PRO A 100 2.51 6.20 -43.24
C PRO A 100 1.36 7.11 -42.78
N LEU A 101 1.15 7.19 -41.47
CA LEU A 101 0.19 8.12 -40.87
C LEU A 101 0.76 9.55 -40.93
N THR A 102 0.75 10.16 -42.10
CA THR A 102 1.10 11.57 -42.29
C THR A 102 -0.15 12.43 -42.15
N LEU A 103 -0.07 13.48 -41.33
CA LEU A 103 -1.03 14.57 -41.37
C LEU A 103 -0.85 15.31 -42.69
N ALA A 104 -1.95 15.50 -43.43
CA ALA A 104 -2.02 16.32 -44.64
C ALA A 104 -1.81 17.80 -44.33
#